data_AF-A0A962UG52-F1
#
_entry.id   AF-A0A962UG52-F1
#
_cell.length_a   1.000
_cell.length_b   1.000
_cell.length_c   1.000
_cell.angle_alpha   90.00
_cell.angle_beta   90.00
_cell.angle_gamma   90.00
#
_symmetry.space_group_name_H-M   'P 1'
#
loop_
_entity.id
_entity.type
_entity.pdbx_description
1 polymer ?
#
loop_
_entity_poly.entity_id
_entity_poly.type
_entity_poly.pdbx_seq_one_letter_code
_entity_poly.pdbx_strand_id
1 'polypeptide(L)'
;MLSYRHGFHAGNFADVFKHVLLTQLVGALRRKDKPFCLLDTHAGAGRYDLESAVARKNREHAAGIGRLWHRPGLGPELAEYLAEVRALNLDGALRWYPGSPRIARALLRPGDRLILTELHPAEYPPLKAEFAGDRQVAVHRMDGYVGLKAFLPPPERRGLVLIDPAFERQDEFERLIEAIRVIHRRWAGG
;
A
#
# COMPACT_ATOMS: atom_id res chain seq x y z
N MET A 1 -11.08 -5.76 19.17
CA MET A 1 -10.67 -4.34 19.17
C MET A 1 -9.58 -4.21 18.12
N LEU A 2 -9.64 -3.23 17.21
CA LEU A 2 -8.56 -2.99 16.25
C LEU A 2 -7.53 -2.11 16.99
N SER A 3 -6.38 -2.68 17.33
CA SER A 3 -5.35 -2.00 18.14
C SER A 3 -4.15 -1.60 17.31
N TYR A 4 -3.92 -2.27 16.18
CA TYR A 4 -2.77 -2.07 15.34
C TYR A 4 -2.90 -0.75 14.61
N ARG A 5 -1.83 0.03 14.69
CA ARG A 5 -1.69 1.26 13.91
C ARG A 5 -0.36 1.20 13.18
N HIS A 6 -0.43 1.26 11.86
CA HIS A 6 0.76 1.08 11.03
C HIS A 6 1.81 2.18 11.24
N GLY A 7 1.40 3.36 11.72
CA GLY A 7 2.31 4.46 12.05
C GLY A 7 3.41 4.14 13.09
N PHE A 8 3.27 3.09 13.91
CA PHE A 8 4.36 2.63 14.79
C PHE A 8 5.50 1.94 14.03
N HIS A 9 5.19 1.36 12.87
CA HIS A 9 6.04 0.45 12.11
C HIS A 9 6.43 1.00 10.73
N ALA A 10 5.78 2.11 10.31
CA ALA A 10 5.96 2.71 9.00
C ALA A 10 7.44 2.89 8.66
N GLY A 11 7.84 2.37 7.50
CA GLY A 11 9.20 2.46 6.98
C GLY A 11 10.20 1.47 7.57
N ASN A 12 9.76 0.48 8.36
CA ASN A 12 10.62 -0.60 8.81
C ASN A 12 11.09 -1.51 7.63
N PHE A 13 11.88 -2.52 7.94
CA PHE A 13 12.44 -3.42 6.90
C PHE A 13 11.36 -4.20 6.12
N ALA A 14 10.25 -4.57 6.78
CA ALA A 14 9.17 -5.31 6.14
C ALA A 14 8.44 -4.42 5.13
N ASP A 15 8.20 -3.17 5.51
CA ASP A 15 7.67 -2.13 4.64
C ASP A 15 8.57 -1.86 3.43
N VAL A 16 9.88 -1.76 3.64
CA VAL A 16 10.84 -1.59 2.53
C VAL A 16 10.73 -2.77 1.55
N PHE A 17 10.77 -4.02 2.04
CA PHE A 17 10.65 -5.20 1.19
C PHE A 17 9.32 -5.20 0.41
N LYS A 18 8.20 -5.03 1.12
CA LYS A 18 6.85 -5.01 0.55
C LYS A 18 6.70 -3.94 -0.52
N HIS A 19 7.19 -2.73 -0.26
CA HIS A 19 6.99 -1.60 -1.17
C HIS A 19 7.94 -1.61 -2.38
N VAL A 20 9.14 -2.16 -2.24
CA VAL A 20 10.01 -2.45 -3.40
C VAL A 20 9.31 -3.47 -4.31
N LEU A 21 8.80 -4.57 -3.75
CA LEU A 21 8.08 -5.58 -4.53
C LEU A 21 6.83 -4.98 -5.19
N LEU A 22 6.03 -4.20 -4.47
CA LEU A 22 4.87 -3.49 -5.01
C LEU A 22 5.25 -2.61 -6.21
N THR A 23 6.31 -1.82 -6.08
CA THR A 23 6.82 -0.95 -7.15
C THR A 23 7.13 -1.76 -8.41
N GLN A 24 7.84 -2.88 -8.25
CA GLN A 24 8.22 -3.76 -9.36
C GLN A 24 7.01 -4.47 -9.99
N LEU A 25 6.05 -4.93 -9.19
CA LEU A 25 4.81 -5.56 -9.69
C LEU A 25 3.97 -4.58 -10.50
N VAL A 26 3.81 -3.34 -10.03
CA VAL A 26 3.11 -2.29 -10.79
C VAL A 26 3.88 -1.93 -12.06
N GLY A 27 5.21 -1.81 -11.99
CA GLY A 27 6.08 -1.64 -13.16
C GLY A 27 5.87 -2.73 -14.21
N ALA A 28 5.74 -3.99 -13.79
CA ALA A 28 5.46 -5.11 -14.67
C ALA A 28 4.08 -5.01 -15.34
N LEU A 29 3.03 -4.61 -14.62
CA LEU A 29 1.69 -4.41 -15.16
C LEU A 29 1.64 -3.29 -16.21
N ARG A 30 2.46 -2.24 -16.04
CA ARG A 30 2.55 -1.10 -16.95
C ARG A 30 3.16 -1.44 -18.31
N ARG A 31 3.91 -2.55 -18.44
CA ARG A 31 4.50 -2.97 -19.72
C ARG A 31 3.47 -3.24 -20.81
N LYS A 32 2.22 -3.54 -20.43
CA LYS A 32 1.11 -3.68 -21.39
C LYS A 32 0.30 -2.40 -21.44
N ASP A 33 0.07 -1.90 -22.65
CA ASP A 33 -0.78 -0.73 -22.90
C ASP A 33 -2.27 -1.09 -22.85
N LYS A 34 -2.70 -1.53 -21.67
CA LYS A 34 -4.10 -1.72 -21.29
C LYS A 34 -4.25 -1.24 -19.84
N PRO A 35 -5.41 -0.73 -19.43
CA PRO A 35 -5.63 -0.34 -18.05
C PRO A 35 -5.56 -1.56 -17.11
N PHE A 36 -5.31 -1.30 -15.84
CA PHE A 36 -5.41 -2.28 -14.76
C PHE A 36 -5.99 -1.66 -13.49
N CYS A 37 -6.53 -2.50 -12.61
CA CYS A 37 -7.04 -2.11 -11.30
C CYS A 37 -6.12 -2.64 -10.19
N LEU A 38 -5.67 -1.78 -9.28
CA LEU A 38 -5.00 -2.21 -8.05
C LEU A 38 -6.00 -2.17 -6.90
N LEU A 39 -6.15 -3.28 -6.19
CA LEU A 39 -6.96 -3.38 -4.98
C LEU A 39 -6.04 -3.56 -3.77
N ASP A 40 -6.01 -2.59 -2.88
CA ASP A 40 -5.34 -2.67 -1.59
C ASP A 40 -6.38 -2.95 -0.50
N THR A 41 -6.29 -4.15 0.09
CA THR A 41 -7.30 -4.63 1.05
C THR A 41 -7.11 -4.08 2.46
N HIS A 42 -5.91 -3.57 2.79
CA HIS A 42 -5.54 -3.11 4.12
C HIS A 42 -4.68 -1.84 4.00
N ALA A 43 -5.30 -0.78 3.48
CA ALA A 43 -4.61 0.39 2.95
C ALA A 43 -3.91 1.28 4.02
N GLY A 44 -4.28 1.15 5.30
CA GLY A 44 -3.76 2.02 6.36
C GLY A 44 -4.13 3.49 6.15
N ALA A 45 -3.31 4.41 6.65
CA ALA A 45 -3.55 5.86 6.53
C ALA A 45 -3.07 6.50 5.21
N GLY A 46 -2.45 5.72 4.31
CA GLY A 46 -1.91 6.22 3.03
C GLY A 46 -0.49 6.80 3.11
N ARG A 47 -0.19 7.65 4.11
CA ARG A 47 1.18 8.10 4.43
C ARG A 47 1.36 8.32 5.93
N TYR A 48 2.60 8.37 6.38
CA TYR A 48 2.95 8.42 7.80
C TYR A 48 4.00 9.51 8.07
N ASP A 49 3.78 10.33 9.10
CA ASP A 49 4.80 11.26 9.62
C ASP A 49 5.74 10.48 10.55
N LEU A 50 6.99 10.28 10.11
CA LEU A 50 8.03 9.59 10.86
C LEU A 50 8.50 10.38 12.10
N GLU A 51 8.13 11.65 12.20
CA GLU A 51 8.34 12.48 13.38
C GLU A 51 7.13 12.49 14.33
N SER A 52 6.02 11.84 13.98
CA SER A 52 4.87 11.73 14.88
C SER A 52 5.22 11.03 16.19
N ALA A 53 4.45 11.30 17.25
CA ALA A 53 4.65 10.67 18.55
C ALA A 53 4.61 9.13 18.49
N VAL A 54 3.76 8.56 17.61
CA VAL A 54 3.66 7.10 17.43
C VAL A 54 4.90 6.53 16.73
N ALA A 55 5.38 7.18 15.66
CA ALA A 55 6.58 6.74 14.95
C ALA A 55 7.84 6.88 15.82
N ARG A 56 7.94 7.95 16.62
CA ARG A 56 9.05 8.20 17.55
C ARG A 56 9.12 7.21 18.72
N LYS A 57 8.01 6.51 19.03
CA LYS A 57 7.99 5.52 20.12
C LYS A 57 8.90 4.33 19.82
N ASN A 58 8.81 3.77 18.61
CA ASN A 58 9.62 2.60 18.21
C ASN A 58 10.79 2.98 17.29
N ARG A 59 10.64 4.03 16.46
CA ARG A 59 11.63 4.48 15.46
C ARG A 59 12.11 3.37 14.52
N GLU A 60 11.24 2.43 14.16
CA GLU A 60 11.62 1.28 13.32
C GLU A 60 12.11 1.71 11.92
N HIS A 61 11.65 2.85 11.41
CA HIS A 61 12.11 3.43 10.15
C HIS A 61 13.63 3.65 10.11
N ALA A 62 14.28 3.90 11.25
CA ALA A 62 15.73 4.10 11.31
C ALA A 62 16.51 2.83 10.89
N ALA A 63 15.95 1.64 11.16
CA ALA A 63 16.54 0.36 10.76
C ALA A 63 16.03 -0.13 9.39
N GLY A 64 14.99 0.48 8.83
CA GLY A 64 14.46 0.23 7.49
C GLY A 64 14.89 1.31 6.51
N ILE A 65 13.92 2.12 6.07
CA ILE A 65 14.11 3.16 5.04
C ILE A 65 15.23 4.15 5.36
N GLY A 66 15.47 4.46 6.64
CA GLY A 66 16.56 5.34 7.09
C GLY A 66 17.95 4.85 6.67
N ARG A 67 18.17 3.53 6.60
CA ARG A 67 19.44 2.95 6.13
C ARG A 67 19.66 3.10 4.61
N LEU A 68 18.58 3.34 3.86
CA LEU A 68 18.61 3.45 2.40
C LEU A 68 18.59 4.90 1.92
N TRP A 69 18.09 5.82 2.74
CA TRP A 69 17.75 7.20 2.34
C TRP A 69 18.86 7.93 1.58
N HIS A 70 20.09 7.90 2.11
CA HIS A 70 21.27 8.52 1.53
C HIS A 70 22.26 7.50 0.94
N ARG A 71 21.87 6.24 0.81
CA ARG A 71 22.79 5.19 0.34
C ARG A 71 23.02 5.33 -1.17
N PRO A 72 24.26 5.54 -1.63
CA PRO A 72 24.58 5.56 -3.06
C PRO A 72 24.68 4.13 -3.62
N GLY A 73 24.69 4.00 -4.95
CA GLY A 73 25.00 2.73 -5.62
C GLY A 73 23.95 1.64 -5.42
N LEU A 74 22.69 2.02 -5.22
CA LEU A 74 21.58 1.07 -5.12
C LEU A 74 21.19 0.55 -6.50
N GLY A 75 20.75 -0.71 -6.56
CA GLY A 75 20.19 -1.29 -7.78
C GLY A 75 18.90 -0.58 -8.23
N PRO A 76 18.51 -0.75 -9.50
CA PRO A 76 17.38 -0.02 -10.10
C PRO A 76 16.08 -0.21 -9.33
N GLU A 77 15.81 -1.41 -8.81
CA GLU A 77 14.57 -1.72 -8.09
C GLU A 77 14.41 -0.90 -6.81
N LEU A 78 15.53 -0.72 -6.08
CA LEU A 78 15.57 0.11 -4.88
C LEU A 78 15.56 1.60 -5.22
N ALA A 79 16.22 1.99 -6.32
CA ALA A 79 16.25 3.38 -6.76
C ALA A 79 14.85 3.89 -7.19
N GLU A 80 14.08 3.07 -7.91
CA GLU A 80 12.70 3.35 -8.31
C GLU A 80 11.80 3.52 -7.08
N TYR A 81 11.85 2.58 -6.13
CA TYR A 81 11.10 2.70 -4.88
C TYR A 81 11.51 3.96 -4.09
N LEU A 82 12.81 4.24 -3.97
CA LEU A 82 13.28 5.44 -3.26
C LEU A 82 12.87 6.74 -3.95
N ALA A 83 12.67 6.75 -5.26
CA ALA A 83 12.15 7.91 -5.96
C ALA A 83 10.75 8.28 -5.44
N GLU A 84 9.89 7.28 -5.19
CA GLU A 84 8.56 7.48 -4.61
C GLU A 84 8.64 8.03 -3.18
N VAL A 85 9.56 7.53 -2.36
CA VAL A 85 9.78 8.07 -1.00
C VAL A 85 10.32 9.50 -1.06
N ARG A 86 11.23 9.81 -2.00
CA ARG A 86 11.80 11.15 -2.19
C ARG A 86 10.79 12.16 -2.70
N ALA A 87 9.84 11.75 -3.53
CA ALA A 87 8.78 12.62 -4.02
C ALA A 87 7.89 13.19 -2.90
N LEU A 88 7.80 12.53 -1.74
CA LEU A 88 7.10 13.05 -0.56
C LEU A 88 7.97 13.96 0.34
N ASN A 89 9.26 14.07 0.08
CA ASN A 89 10.25 14.72 0.95
C ASN A 89 11.18 15.63 0.12
N LEU A 90 10.59 16.64 -0.53
CA LEU A 90 11.30 17.52 -1.46
C LEU A 90 12.36 18.42 -0.81
N ASP A 91 12.29 18.59 0.51
CA ASP A 91 13.29 19.29 1.33
C ASP A 91 14.53 18.42 1.64
N GLY A 92 14.53 17.15 1.23
CA GLY A 92 15.62 16.21 1.43
C GLY A 92 15.66 15.57 2.82
N ALA A 93 14.80 15.99 3.75
CA ALA A 93 14.68 15.40 5.07
C ALA A 93 13.69 14.23 5.04
N LEU A 94 14.08 13.08 5.63
CA LEU A 94 13.18 11.93 5.71
C LEU A 94 12.13 12.14 6.81
N ARG A 95 11.01 12.78 6.46
CA ARG A 95 9.89 13.04 7.36
C ARG A 95 8.67 12.20 7.04
N TRP A 96 8.29 12.12 5.77
CA TRP A 96 7.09 11.43 5.33
C TRP A 96 7.44 10.06 4.73
N TYR A 97 6.75 9.03 5.19
CA TYR A 97 6.83 7.71 4.58
C TYR A 97 5.56 7.40 3.80
N PRO A 98 5.63 7.08 2.49
CA PRO A 98 4.45 6.67 1.74
C PRO A 98 4.08 5.22 2.10
N GLY A 99 2.82 4.99 2.45
CA GLY A 99 2.24 3.65 2.49
C GLY A 99 1.97 3.11 1.08
N SER A 100 1.54 1.86 1.00
CA SER A 100 1.16 1.22 -0.27
C SER A 100 0.17 2.04 -1.11
N PRO A 101 -0.83 2.77 -0.54
CA PRO A 101 -1.72 3.57 -1.38
C PRO A 101 -1.04 4.69 -2.14
N ARG A 102 -0.07 5.38 -1.52
CA ARG A 102 0.64 6.50 -2.14
C ARG A 102 1.61 6.00 -3.22
N ILE A 103 2.31 4.91 -2.94
CA ILE A 103 3.19 4.26 -3.92
C ILE A 103 2.38 3.77 -5.11
N ALA A 104 1.31 3.01 -4.87
CA ALA A 104 0.43 2.52 -5.92
C ALA A 104 -0.11 3.67 -6.77
N ARG A 105 -0.61 4.75 -6.14
CA ARG A 105 -1.18 5.89 -6.85
C ARG A 105 -0.18 6.62 -7.73
N ALA A 106 1.03 6.85 -7.26
CA ALA A 106 2.07 7.54 -8.01
C ALA A 106 2.48 6.76 -9.26
N LEU A 107 2.40 5.43 -9.21
CA LEU A 107 2.75 4.55 -10.32
C LEU A 107 1.61 4.30 -11.31
N LEU A 108 0.37 4.70 -11.01
CA LEU A 108 -0.77 4.55 -11.93
C LEU A 108 -0.69 5.49 -13.12
N ARG A 109 -1.08 5.01 -14.30
CA ARG A 109 -1.23 5.82 -15.53
C ARG A 109 -2.66 6.35 -15.64
N PRO A 110 -2.94 7.31 -16.54
CA PRO A 110 -4.30 7.64 -16.91
C PRO A 110 -5.10 6.38 -17.32
N GLY A 111 -6.28 6.20 -16.74
CA GLY A 111 -7.16 5.07 -17.00
C GLY A 111 -6.93 3.83 -16.12
N ASP A 112 -5.80 3.74 -15.41
CA ASP A 112 -5.65 2.76 -14.33
C ASP A 112 -6.49 3.19 -13.11
N ARG A 113 -6.88 2.24 -12.26
CA ARG A 113 -7.73 2.50 -11.09
C ARG A 113 -7.15 1.93 -9.81
N LEU A 114 -7.35 2.64 -8.70
CA LEU A 114 -6.97 2.23 -7.36
C LEU A 114 -8.22 2.09 -6.49
N ILE A 115 -8.38 0.93 -5.85
CA ILE A 115 -9.42 0.68 -4.86
C ILE A 115 -8.72 0.40 -3.54
N LEU A 116 -9.09 1.15 -2.50
CA LEU A 116 -8.49 1.11 -1.18
C LEU A 116 -9.58 0.78 -0.16
N THR A 117 -9.34 -0.22 0.68
CA THR A 117 -10.20 -0.51 1.83
C THR A 117 -9.43 -0.34 3.14
N GLU A 118 -10.07 0.32 4.10
CA GLU A 118 -9.53 0.46 5.46
C GLU A 118 -10.67 0.37 6.48
N LEU A 119 -10.54 -0.52 7.46
CA LEU A 119 -11.57 -0.78 8.46
C LEU A 119 -11.37 0.08 9.73
N HIS A 120 -10.12 0.39 10.07
CA HIS A 120 -9.72 1.05 11.29
C HIS A 120 -10.25 2.50 11.34
N PRO A 121 -11.05 2.86 12.36
CA PRO A 121 -11.72 4.16 12.41
C PRO A 121 -10.77 5.36 12.48
N ALA A 122 -9.54 5.16 12.98
CA ALA A 122 -8.53 6.22 13.03
C ALA A 122 -7.66 6.32 11.77
N GLU A 123 -7.59 5.28 10.94
CA GLU A 123 -6.73 5.26 9.74
C GLU A 123 -7.54 5.57 8.47
N TYR A 124 -8.84 5.23 8.45
CA TYR A 124 -9.72 5.56 7.33
C TYR A 124 -9.86 7.08 7.06
N PRO A 125 -10.11 7.96 8.06
CA PRO A 125 -10.24 9.39 7.80
C PRO A 125 -9.01 10.03 7.13
N PRO A 126 -7.76 9.83 7.60
CA PRO A 126 -6.59 10.38 6.91
C PRO A 126 -6.41 9.77 5.52
N LEU A 127 -6.68 8.47 5.33
CA LEU A 127 -6.65 7.85 4.00
C LEU A 127 -7.65 8.51 3.03
N LYS A 128 -8.88 8.77 3.50
CA LYS A 128 -9.92 9.40 2.69
C LYS A 128 -9.55 10.83 2.32
N ALA A 129 -8.95 11.58 3.25
CA ALA A 129 -8.48 12.93 3.02
C ALA A 129 -7.31 12.97 2.04
N GLU A 130 -6.38 12.02 2.13
CA GLU A 130 -5.18 11.93 1.29
C GLU A 130 -5.51 11.85 -0.20
N PHE A 131 -6.61 11.19 -0.55
CA PHE A 131 -7.06 10.98 -1.94
C PHE A 131 -8.37 11.72 -2.27
N ALA A 132 -8.72 12.75 -1.49
CA ALA A 132 -9.90 13.55 -1.75
C ALA A 132 -9.80 14.24 -3.13
N GLY A 133 -10.81 14.04 -3.97
CA GLY A 133 -10.86 14.61 -5.32
C GLY A 133 -10.12 13.81 -6.40
N ASP A 134 -9.37 12.78 -6.04
CA ASP A 134 -8.69 11.93 -7.03
C ASP A 134 -9.67 10.93 -7.66
N ARG A 135 -10.01 11.16 -8.93
CA ARG A 135 -11.00 10.35 -9.65
C ARG A 135 -10.52 8.92 -9.95
N GLN A 136 -9.22 8.66 -9.86
CA GLN A 136 -8.67 7.31 -10.06
C GLN A 136 -8.70 6.46 -8.79
N VAL A 137 -9.00 7.06 -7.63
CA VAL A 137 -8.91 6.41 -6.33
C VAL A 137 -10.29 6.30 -5.68
N ALA A 138 -10.71 5.07 -5.40
CA ALA A 138 -11.90 4.78 -4.61
C ALA A 138 -11.48 4.34 -3.20
N VAL A 139 -11.86 5.11 -2.18
CA VAL A 139 -11.57 4.80 -0.76
C VAL A 139 -12.83 4.37 -0.05
N HIS A 140 -12.82 3.17 0.55
CA HIS A 140 -13.95 2.55 1.23
C HIS A 140 -13.63 2.20 2.68
N ARG A 141 -14.53 2.57 3.60
CA ARG A 141 -14.46 2.11 4.99
C ARG A 141 -15.09 0.73 5.11
N MET A 142 -14.31 -0.32 4.95
CA MET A 142 -14.82 -1.70 4.97
C MET A 142 -13.74 -2.71 5.30
N ASP A 143 -14.17 -3.92 5.65
CA ASP A 143 -13.29 -5.07 5.79
C ASP A 143 -12.72 -5.48 4.41
N GLY A 144 -11.40 -5.58 4.31
CA GLY A 144 -10.71 -5.85 3.04
C GLY A 144 -11.09 -7.18 2.41
N TYR A 145 -11.32 -8.22 3.21
CA TYR A 145 -11.73 -9.53 2.72
C TYR A 145 -13.17 -9.52 2.19
N VAL A 146 -14.03 -8.69 2.78
CA VAL A 146 -15.37 -8.42 2.22
C VAL A 146 -15.24 -7.68 0.89
N GLY A 147 -14.32 -6.71 0.80
CA GLY A 147 -14.00 -5.96 -0.41
C GLY A 147 -13.65 -6.85 -1.61
N LEU A 148 -12.96 -7.97 -1.40
CA LEU A 148 -12.61 -8.91 -2.47
C LEU A 148 -13.85 -9.41 -3.25
N LYS A 149 -14.95 -9.69 -2.56
CA LYS A 149 -16.20 -10.15 -3.22
C LYS A 149 -16.91 -9.02 -3.96
N ALA A 150 -16.74 -7.78 -3.51
CA ALA A 150 -17.38 -6.61 -4.09
C ALA A 150 -16.65 -6.10 -5.34
N PHE A 151 -15.32 -6.18 -5.36
CA PHE A 151 -14.51 -5.54 -6.39
C PHE A 151 -13.88 -6.49 -7.41
N LEU A 152 -13.99 -7.82 -7.21
CA LEU A 152 -13.44 -8.82 -8.13
C LEU A 152 -14.53 -9.61 -8.89
N PRO A 153 -14.30 -9.89 -10.19
CA PRO A 153 -13.18 -9.40 -11.00
C PRO A 153 -13.33 -7.91 -11.36
N PRO A 154 -12.22 -7.16 -11.53
CA PRO A 154 -12.30 -5.79 -12.00
C PRO A 154 -12.75 -5.75 -13.49
N PRO A 155 -13.51 -4.72 -13.93
CA PRO A 155 -13.84 -4.47 -15.33
C PRO A 155 -12.65 -4.52 -16.30
N GLU A 156 -11.48 -4.08 -15.85
CA GLU A 156 -10.21 -4.06 -16.58
C GLU A 156 -9.69 -5.48 -16.87
N ARG A 157 -10.16 -6.48 -16.12
CA ARG A 157 -9.72 -7.90 -16.12
C ARG A 157 -8.20 -8.06 -15.97
N ARG A 158 -7.53 -7.04 -15.44
CA ARG A 158 -6.09 -6.91 -15.22
C ARG A 158 -5.87 -6.12 -13.94
N GLY A 159 -4.83 -6.44 -13.19
CA GLY A 159 -4.63 -5.76 -11.92
C GLY A 159 -3.66 -6.47 -10.99
N LEU A 160 -3.69 -6.01 -9.75
CA LEU A 160 -2.96 -6.55 -8.62
C LEU A 160 -3.87 -6.45 -7.39
N VAL A 161 -3.91 -7.51 -6.57
CA VAL A 161 -4.51 -7.47 -5.23
C VAL A 161 -3.39 -7.50 -4.20
N LEU A 162 -3.26 -6.43 -3.41
CA LEU A 162 -2.38 -6.39 -2.25
C LEU A 162 -3.16 -6.80 -1.00
N ILE A 163 -2.69 -7.86 -0.32
CA ILE A 163 -3.23 -8.35 0.95
C ILE A 163 -2.17 -8.22 2.02
N ASP A 164 -2.35 -7.27 2.92
CA ASP A 164 -1.38 -6.91 3.96
C ASP A 164 -2.07 -6.68 5.33
N PRO A 165 -2.71 -7.71 5.90
CA PRO A 165 -3.39 -7.58 7.18
C PRO A 165 -2.39 -7.37 8.32
N ALA A 166 -2.87 -6.81 9.42
CA ALA A 166 -2.06 -6.60 10.62
C ALA A 166 -1.78 -7.89 11.44
N PHE A 167 -2.41 -9.02 11.09
CA PHE A 167 -2.34 -10.29 11.83
C PHE A 167 -2.68 -10.18 13.33
N GLU A 168 -3.57 -9.26 13.70
CA GLU A 168 -4.04 -9.11 15.09
C GLU A 168 -5.08 -10.17 15.50
N ARG A 169 -5.76 -10.77 14.53
CA ARG A 169 -6.79 -11.77 14.80
C ARG A 169 -6.19 -13.17 14.82
N GLN A 170 -6.69 -14.02 15.71
CA GLN A 170 -6.27 -15.41 15.77
C GLN A 170 -6.59 -16.18 14.48
N ASP A 171 -7.71 -15.87 13.84
CA ASP A 171 -8.17 -16.51 12.60
C ASP A 171 -7.65 -15.83 11.32
N GLU A 172 -6.65 -14.95 11.40
CA GLU A 172 -6.22 -14.14 10.25
C GLU A 172 -5.66 -15.01 9.10
N PHE A 173 -4.92 -16.07 9.43
CA PHE A 173 -4.35 -16.96 8.42
C PHE A 173 -5.43 -17.75 7.67
N GLU A 174 -6.47 -18.24 8.36
CA GLU A 174 -7.61 -18.92 7.76
C GLU A 174 -8.36 -17.97 6.83
N ARG A 175 -8.56 -16.71 7.25
CA ARG A 175 -9.19 -15.67 6.43
C ARG A 175 -8.36 -15.37 5.18
N LEU A 176 -7.04 -15.28 5.29
CA LEU A 176 -6.13 -15.09 4.16
C LEU A 176 -6.20 -16.25 3.16
N ILE A 177 -6.23 -17.50 3.63
CA ILE A 177 -6.36 -18.68 2.76
C ILE A 177 -7.69 -18.62 2.00
N GLU A 178 -8.80 -18.31 2.68
CA GLU A 178 -10.10 -18.19 2.01
C GLU A 178 -10.15 -17.00 1.05
N ALA A 179 -9.46 -15.90 1.37
CA ALA A 179 -9.30 -14.75 0.49
C ALA A 179 -8.65 -15.14 -0.84
N ILE A 180 -7.54 -15.88 -0.80
CA ILE A 180 -6.83 -16.37 -1.99
C ILE A 180 -7.75 -17.28 -2.82
N ARG A 181 -8.52 -18.17 -2.17
CA ARG A 181 -9.51 -19.02 -2.87
C ARG A 181 -10.61 -18.20 -3.54
N VAL A 182 -11.12 -17.16 -2.88
CA VAL A 182 -12.11 -16.24 -3.46
C VAL A 182 -11.54 -15.51 -4.67
N ILE A 183 -10.31 -15.00 -4.58
CA ILE A 183 -9.62 -14.31 -5.68
C ILE A 183 -9.48 -15.26 -6.86
N HIS A 184 -8.90 -16.45 -6.66
CA HIS A 184 -8.69 -17.41 -7.75
C HIS A 184 -10.01 -17.85 -8.40
N ARG A 185 -11.07 -18.12 -7.61
CA ARG A 185 -12.39 -18.50 -8.17
C ARG A 185 -13.03 -17.41 -9.00
N ARG A 186 -12.89 -16.14 -8.59
CA ARG A 186 -13.51 -15.00 -9.28
C ARG A 186 -12.65 -14.46 -10.42
N TRP A 187 -11.34 -14.57 -10.29
CA TRP A 187 -10.37 -13.89 -11.13
C TRP A 187 -9.00 -14.60 -11.12
N ALA A 188 -8.95 -15.80 -11.71
CA ALA A 188 -7.74 -16.62 -11.77
C ALA A 188 -6.57 -16.00 -12.58
N GLY A 189 -6.84 -15.00 -13.42
CA GLY A 189 -5.82 -14.31 -14.22
C GLY A 189 -5.31 -13.01 -13.61
N GLY A 190 -5.67 -12.74 -12.36
CA GLY A 190 -5.21 -11.58 -11.58
C GLY A 190 -3.96 -11.85 -10.76
#